data_AF-A0A7T3FW37-F1
#
_entry.id   AF-A0A7T3FW37-F1
#
_cell.length_a   1.000
_cell.length_b   1.000
_cell.length_c   1.000
_cell.angle_alpha   90.00
_cell.angle_beta   90.00
_cell.angle_gamma   90.00
#
_symmetry.space_group_name_H-M   'P 1'
#
loop_
_entity.id
_entity.type
_entity.pdbx_description
1 polymer ?
#
loop_
_entity_poly.entity_id
_entity_poly.type
_entity_poly.pdbx_seq_one_letter_code
_entity_poly.pdbx_strand_id
1 'polypeptide(L)' 'MPTCNHCGAHVSDQFARVFADETGAVHACPSCSANAGIAEVARERAPEA' A
#
# COMPACT_ATOMS: atom_id res chain seq x y z
N MET A 1 -4.15 13.10 -11.49
CA MET A 1 -3.33 11.89 -11.26
C MET A 1 -3.76 11.27 -9.95
N PRO A 2 -4.20 10.00 -9.93
CA PRO A 2 -4.69 9.34 -8.73
C PRO A 2 -3.68 9.40 -7.59
N THR A 3 -4.16 9.35 -6.36
CA THR A 3 -3.35 9.43 -5.14
C THR A 3 -3.53 8.20 -4.27
N CYS A 4 -2.45 7.76 -3.65
CA CYS A 4 -2.46 6.73 -2.62
C CYS A 4 -3.16 7.24 -1.36
N ASN A 5 -4.18 6.53 -0.88
CA ASN A 5 -4.88 6.90 0.35
C ASN A 5 -4.04 6.67 1.61
N HIS A 6 -3.01 5.83 1.54
CA HIS A 6 -2.13 5.58 2.68
C HIS A 6 -1.06 6.66 2.87
N CYS A 7 -0.42 7.14 1.80
CA CYS A 7 0.72 8.06 1.89
C CYS A 7 0.57 9.36 1.10
N GLY A 8 -0.52 9.55 0.36
CA GLY A 8 -0.77 10.73 -0.47
C GLY A 8 0.06 10.82 -1.76
N ALA A 9 1.00 9.89 -2.00
CA ALA A 9 1.82 9.90 -3.20
C ALA A 9 0.97 9.72 -4.47
N HIS A 10 1.33 10.42 -5.54
CA HIS A 10 0.70 10.26 -6.85
C HIS A 10 1.09 8.93 -7.50
N VAL A 11 0.13 8.29 -8.17
CA VAL A 11 0.34 7.08 -8.98
C VAL A 11 -0.20 7.30 -10.38
N SER A 12 0.29 6.54 -11.37
CA SER A 12 -0.21 6.66 -12.73
C SER A 12 -1.67 6.19 -12.86
N ASP A 13 -2.39 6.72 -13.84
CA ASP A 13 -3.75 6.24 -14.16
C ASP A 13 -3.76 4.75 -14.54
N GLN A 14 -2.68 4.25 -15.16
CA GLN A 14 -2.52 2.82 -15.47
C GLN A 14 -2.42 1.97 -14.21
N PHE A 15 -1.74 2.47 -13.17
CA PHE A 15 -1.68 1.78 -11.88
C PHE A 15 -3.05 1.74 -11.22
N ALA A 16 -3.74 2.89 -11.14
CA ALA A 16 -5.07 2.95 -10.55
C ALA A 16 -6.07 2.04 -11.29
N ARG A 17 -5.97 1.89 -12.60
CA ARG A 17 -6.83 0.99 -13.38
C ARG A 17 -6.80 -0.46 -12.91
N VAL A 18 -5.67 -0.92 -12.38
CA VAL A 18 -5.46 -2.33 -11.99
C VAL A 18 -5.62 -2.53 -10.49
N PHE A 19 -5.17 -1.56 -9.70
CA PHE A 19 -5.02 -1.71 -8.24
C PHE A 19 -6.00 -0.88 -7.41
N ALA A 20 -6.81 -0.03 -8.04
CA ALA A 20 -7.89 0.63 -7.33
C ALA A 20 -9.04 -0.35 -7.06
N ASP A 21 -9.78 -0.10 -5.98
CA ASP A 21 -11.00 -0.84 -5.66
C ASP A 21 -12.20 -0.43 -6.55
N GLU A 22 -13.39 -0.96 -6.24
CA GLU A 22 -14.62 -0.64 -6.97
C GLU A 22 -15.03 0.84 -6.92
N THR A 23 -14.50 1.60 -5.96
CA THR A 23 -14.71 3.05 -5.83
C THR A 23 -13.65 3.87 -6.56
N GLY A 24 -12.63 3.22 -7.13
CA GLY A 24 -11.49 3.88 -7.73
C GLY A 24 -10.42 4.31 -6.70
N ALA A 25 -10.49 3.84 -5.46
CA ALA A 25 -9.54 4.18 -4.42
C ALA A 25 -8.28 3.31 -4.45
N VAL A 26 -7.11 3.95 -4.43
CA VAL A 26 -5.80 3.28 -4.34
C VAL A 26 -5.37 3.26 -2.88
N HIS A 27 -5.49 2.11 -2.21
CA HIS A 27 -5.14 1.98 -0.79
C HIS A 27 -3.64 1.90 -0.53
N ALA A 28 -2.86 1.41 -1.50
CA ALA A 28 -1.40 1.36 -1.41
C ALA A 28 -0.75 1.56 -2.78
N CYS A 29 0.21 2.48 -2.86
CA CYS A 29 1.07 2.65 -4.04
C CYS A 29 2.21 1.62 -4.06
N PRO A 30 3.01 1.52 -5.14
CA PRO A 30 4.12 0.56 -5.23
C PRO A 30 5.09 0.62 -4.05
N SER A 31 5.38 1.83 -3.53
CA SER A 31 6.27 2.01 -2.38
C SER A 31 5.64 1.53 -1.07
N CYS A 32 4.33 1.69 -0.91
CA CYS A 32 3.61 1.22 0.28
C CYS A 32 3.41 -0.29 0.23
N SER A 33 3.07 -0.84 -0.94
CA SER A 33 2.83 -2.27 -1.12
C SER A 33 4.11 -3.10 -0.95
N ALA A 34 5.28 -2.55 -1.28
CA ALA A 34 6.57 -3.20 -1.04
C ALA A 34 6.80 -3.54 0.44
N ASN A 35 6.18 -2.78 1.35
CA ASN A 35 6.31 -2.95 2.79
C ASN A 35 5.06 -3.51 3.46
N ALA A 36 4.04 -3.90 2.68
CA ALA A 36 2.83 -4.48 3.22
C ALA A 36 3.15 -5.77 4.00
N GLY A 37 2.60 -5.89 5.22
CA GLY A 37 2.82 -7.06 6.08
C GLY A 37 4.16 -7.10 6.82
N ILE A 38 5.13 -6.23 6.54
CA ILE A 38 6.42 -6.20 7.26
C ILE A 38 6.20 -5.98 8.76
N ALA A 39 5.30 -5.06 9.12
CA ALA A 39 5.01 -4.77 10.52
C ALA A 39 4.42 -5.98 11.28
N GLU A 40 3.60 -6.80 10.64
CA GLU A 40 3.06 -8.03 11.26
C GLU A 40 4.17 -9.05 11.48
N VAL A 41 4.90 -9.37 10.40
CA VAL A 41 6.00 -10.35 10.45
C VAL A 41 7.10 -9.93 11.42
N ALA A 42 7.37 -8.63 11.56
CA ALA A 42 8.32 -8.11 12.54
C ALA A 42 7.87 -8.37 13.98
N ARG A 43 6.56 -8.28 14.28
CA ARG A 43 6.02 -8.63 15.60
C ARG A 43 6.12 -10.12 15.89
N GLU A 44 5.77 -10.96 14.93
CA GLU A 44 5.86 -12.43 15.07
C GLU A 44 7.29 -12.90 15.34
N ARG A 45 8.29 -12.20 14.78
CA ARG A 45 9.71 -12.50 14.94
C ARG A 45 10.34 -11.81 16.15
N ALA A 46 9.64 -10.92 16.82
CA ALA A 46 10.18 -10.27 18.00
C ALA A 46 10.41 -11.34 19.09
N PRO A 47 11.64 -11.47 19.63
CA PRO A 47 11.88 -12.40 20.71
C PRO A 47 11.05 -12.00 21.93
N GLU A 48 10.50 -12.97 22.65
CA GLU A 48 9.86 -12.74 23.94
C GLU A 48 10.90 -12.14 24.89
N ALA A 49 10.55 -11.01 25.50
CA ALA A 49 11.43 -10.21 26.36
C ALA A 49 11.60 -10.82 27.75
#